data_AF-A0A495R960-F1
#
_entry.id   AF-A0A495R960-F1
#
_cell.length_a   1.000
_cell.length_b   1.000
_cell.length_c   1.000
_cell.angle_alpha   90.00
_cell.angle_beta   90.00
_cell.angle_gamma   90.00
#
_symmetry.space_group_name_H-M   'P 1'
#
loop_
_entity.id
_entity.type
_entity.pdbx_description
1 polymer ?
#
loop_
_entity_poly.entity_id
_entity_poly.type
_entity_poly.pdbx_seq_one_letter_code
_entity_poly.pdbx_strand_id
1 'polypeptide(L)'
;MSPPIRSLAGDFAVLFSSLVLLGPLAFALLVGASRIVAGLTALTISDPLGTVGFGVAVLLALWLALEGAMVQRYGFEAMDRGGPFQRGARYLSVAVTTLAGLIVSVQLVALALPWAFKTQNTPTQVLSVLLVVALVATLYRILTAAREGYLHGSEQQR
;
A
#
# COMPACT_ATOMS: atom_id res chain seq x y z
N MET A 1 -27.73 -23.99 10.93
CA MET A 1 -26.56 -24.83 10.60
C MET A 1 -25.31 -24.05 10.98
N SER A 2 -24.53 -24.54 11.94
CA SER A 2 -23.29 -23.88 12.40
C SER A 2 -22.15 -24.16 11.41
N PRO A 3 -21.34 -23.17 11.03
CA PRO A 3 -20.20 -23.42 10.14
C PRO A 3 -19.20 -24.38 10.79
N PRO A 4 -18.59 -25.30 10.00
CA PRO A 4 -17.62 -26.26 10.54
C PRO A 4 -16.40 -25.52 11.08
N ILE A 5 -15.86 -25.98 12.21
CA ILE A 5 -14.72 -25.39 12.95
C ILE A 5 -13.50 -25.14 12.03
N ARG A 6 -13.31 -25.98 11.02
CA ARG A 6 -12.25 -25.85 10.00
C ARG A 6 -12.39 -24.58 9.16
N SER A 7 -13.61 -24.14 8.88
CA SER A 7 -13.88 -22.86 8.18
C SER A 7 -13.56 -21.68 9.09
N LEU A 8 -13.97 -21.72 10.36
CA LEU A 8 -13.66 -20.66 11.32
C LEU A 8 -12.15 -20.48 11.54
N ALA A 9 -11.40 -21.58 11.60
CA ALA A 9 -9.95 -21.54 11.74
C ALA A 9 -9.25 -20.95 10.50
N GLY A 10 -9.73 -21.26 9.30
CA GLY A 10 -9.22 -20.66 8.05
C GLY A 10 -9.47 -19.15 8.00
N ASP A 11 -10.66 -18.72 8.41
CA ASP A 11 -11.06 -17.31 8.41
C ASP A 11 -10.20 -16.48 9.37
N PHE A 12 -9.99 -17.03 10.57
CA PHE A 12 -9.12 -16.41 11.55
C PHE A 12 -7.67 -16.35 11.07
N ALA A 13 -7.15 -17.41 10.45
CA ALA A 13 -5.77 -17.42 9.96
C ALA A 13 -5.52 -16.37 8.87
N VAL A 14 -6.46 -16.21 7.94
CA VAL A 14 -6.38 -15.19 6.87
C VAL A 14 -6.46 -13.78 7.45
N LEU A 15 -7.43 -13.53 8.36
CA LEU A 15 -7.56 -12.24 9.03
C LEU A 15 -6.33 -11.91 9.87
N PHE A 16 -5.84 -12.86 10.65
CA PHE A 16 -4.68 -12.69 11.51
C PHE A 16 -3.41 -12.45 10.69
N SER A 17 -3.20 -13.21 9.62
CA SER A 17 -2.06 -13.02 8.71
C SER A 17 -2.09 -11.63 8.07
N SER A 18 -3.23 -11.22 7.51
CA SER A 18 -3.38 -9.90 6.91
C SER A 18 -3.22 -8.77 7.94
N LEU A 19 -3.77 -8.94 9.15
CA LEU A 19 -3.66 -7.95 10.21
C LEU A 19 -2.22 -7.79 10.70
N VAL A 20 -1.50 -8.90 10.90
CA VAL A 20 -0.12 -8.89 11.41
C VAL A 20 0.88 -8.42 10.36
N LEU A 21 0.69 -8.78 9.08
CA LEU A 21 1.61 -8.40 8.01
C LEU A 21 1.27 -7.04 7.40
N LEU A 22 0.01 -6.85 7.01
CA LEU A 22 -0.42 -5.73 6.18
C LEU A 22 -0.76 -4.49 7.03
N GLY A 23 -1.33 -4.69 8.22
CA GLY A 23 -1.67 -3.60 9.15
C GLY A 23 -0.46 -2.76 9.56
N PRO A 24 0.54 -3.33 10.26
CA PRO A 24 1.75 -2.61 10.65
C PRO A 24 2.51 -2.01 9.46
N LEU A 25 2.57 -2.74 8.34
CA LEU A 25 3.24 -2.27 7.14
C LEU A 25 2.53 -1.03 6.55
N ALA A 26 1.23 -1.11 6.31
CA ALA A 26 0.45 0.02 5.79
C ALA A 26 0.54 1.23 6.73
N PHE A 27 0.45 0.99 8.04
CA PHE A 27 0.61 2.04 9.04
C PHE A 27 1.99 2.71 8.96
N ALA A 28 3.06 1.92 8.94
CA ALA A 28 4.43 2.43 8.84
C ALA A 28 4.66 3.23 7.56
N LEU A 29 4.09 2.77 6.43
CA LEU A 29 4.18 3.47 5.15
C LEU A 29 3.44 4.81 5.18
N LEU A 30 2.23 4.86 5.72
CA LEU A 30 1.43 6.08 5.81
C LEU A 30 2.10 7.13 6.70
N VAL A 31 2.56 6.73 7.89
CA VAL A 31 3.24 7.64 8.82
C VAL A 31 4.60 8.06 8.28
N GLY A 32 5.36 7.11 7.72
CA GLY A 32 6.66 7.38 7.10
C GLY A 32 6.56 8.38 5.96
N ALA A 33 5.63 8.16 5.02
CA ALA A 33 5.39 9.06 3.90
C ALA A 33 4.97 10.47 4.37
N SER A 34 4.07 10.56 5.34
CA SER A 34 3.64 11.84 5.91
C SER A 34 4.81 12.64 6.50
N ARG A 35 5.70 11.98 7.25
CA ARG A 35 6.91 12.61 7.81
C ARG A 35 7.90 13.06 6.74
N ILE A 36 8.09 12.24 5.69
CA ILE A 36 8.97 12.59 4.55
C ILE A 36 8.43 13.83 3.84
N VAL A 37 7.13 13.86 3.52
CA VAL A 37 6.50 15.01 2.85
C VAL A 37 6.61 16.26 3.70
N ALA A 38 6.25 16.20 4.99
CA ALA A 38 6.34 17.33 5.91
C ALA A 38 7.76 17.90 6.01
N GLY A 39 8.77 17.01 6.05
CA GLY A 39 10.18 17.38 6.06
C GLY A 39 10.63 18.07 4.77
N LEU A 40 10.11 17.64 3.60
CA LEU A 40 10.42 18.25 2.30
C LEU A 40 9.74 19.60 2.10
N THR A 41 8.53 19.78 2.63
CA THR A 41 7.76 21.03 2.48
C THR A 41 8.02 22.03 3.59
N ALA A 42 8.92 21.72 4.55
CA ALA A 42 9.17 22.50 5.77
C ALA A 42 7.88 22.83 6.56
N LEU A 43 6.84 22.01 6.43
CA LEU A 43 5.57 22.18 7.12
C LEU A 43 5.69 21.55 8.50
N THR A 44 5.67 22.39 9.53
CA THR A 44 5.56 21.92 10.92
C THR A 44 4.13 21.46 11.17
N ILE A 45 3.92 20.15 11.18
CA ILE A 45 2.64 19.58 11.59
C ILE A 45 2.49 19.82 13.10
N SER A 46 1.57 20.69 13.50
CA SER A 46 1.26 20.89 14.92
C SER A 46 0.75 19.58 15.56
N ASP A 47 1.09 19.36 16.83
CA ASP A 47 0.73 18.16 17.61
C ASP A 47 -0.73 17.66 17.45
N PRO A 48 -1.77 18.52 17.43
CA PRO A 48 -3.14 18.04 17.22
C PRO A 48 -3.37 17.47 15.80
N LEU A 49 -2.79 18.09 14.77
CA LEU A 49 -2.88 17.59 13.39
C LEU A 49 -2.08 16.28 13.22
N GLY A 50 -0.95 16.15 13.92
CA GLY A 50 -0.17 14.92 13.96
C GLY A 50 -0.93 13.77 14.60
N THR A 51 -1.66 14.04 15.69
CA THR A 51 -2.47 13.06 16.41
C THR A 51 -3.67 12.59 15.57
N VAL A 52 -4.36 13.52 14.90
CA VAL A 52 -5.46 13.19 13.98
C VAL A 52 -4.94 12.37 12.80
N GLY A 53 -3.81 12.78 12.20
CA GLY A 53 -3.17 12.06 11.10
C GLY A 53 -2.75 10.64 11.49
N PHE A 54 -2.25 10.45 12.72
CA PHE A 54 -1.94 9.13 13.26
C PHE A 54 -3.19 8.25 13.38
N GLY A 55 -4.29 8.80 13.92
CA GLY A 55 -5.56 8.10 14.03
C GLY A 55 -6.11 7.67 12.66
N VAL A 56 -6.05 8.58 11.67
CA VAL A 56 -6.42 8.27 10.29
C VAL A 56 -5.54 7.17 9.70
N ALA A 57 -4.22 7.21 9.93
CA ALA A 57 -3.30 6.18 9.46
C ALA A 57 -3.59 4.80 10.09
N VAL A 58 -3.91 4.75 11.38
CA VAL A 58 -4.32 3.51 12.06
C VAL A 58 -5.61 2.96 11.47
N LEU A 59 -6.62 3.81 11.26
CA LEU A 59 -7.90 3.41 10.67
C LEU A 59 -7.72 2.90 9.24
N LEU A 60 -6.94 3.58 8.40
CA LEU A 60 -6.64 3.15 7.04
C LEU A 60 -5.84 1.85 7.01
N ALA A 61 -4.86 1.69 7.90
CA ALA A 61 -4.08 0.46 8.00
C ALA A 61 -4.96 -0.74 8.40
N LEU A 62 -5.85 -0.55 9.38
CA LEU A 62 -6.80 -1.57 9.80
C LEU A 62 -7.78 -1.90 8.67
N TRP A 63 -8.28 -0.87 7.98
CA TRP A 63 -9.15 -1.03 6.82
C TRP A 63 -8.48 -1.84 5.71
N LEU A 64 -7.22 -1.55 5.39
CA LEU A 64 -6.46 -2.29 4.38
C LEU A 64 -6.13 -3.72 4.79
N ALA A 65 -5.90 -3.97 6.09
CA ALA A 65 -5.74 -5.32 6.59
C ALA A 65 -7.03 -6.15 6.39
N LEU A 66 -8.20 -5.55 6.62
CA LEU A 66 -9.49 -6.16 6.37
C LEU A 66 -9.71 -6.43 4.87
N GLU A 67 -9.43 -5.45 4.01
CA GLU A 67 -9.53 -5.64 2.55
C GLU A 67 -8.54 -6.68 2.03
N GLY A 68 -7.32 -6.71 2.54
CA GLY A 68 -6.31 -7.73 2.22
C GLY A 68 -6.78 -9.14 2.58
N ALA A 69 -7.42 -9.31 3.73
CA ALA A 69 -8.01 -10.59 4.14
C ALA A 69 -9.18 -11.01 3.24
N MET A 70 -10.02 -10.04 2.84
CA MET A 70 -11.13 -10.28 1.91
C MET A 70 -10.64 -10.69 0.52
N VAL A 71 -9.58 -10.05 0.01
CA VAL A 71 -8.97 -10.38 -1.29
C VAL A 71 -8.27 -11.73 -1.24
N GLN A 72 -7.55 -12.06 -0.16
CA GLN A 72 -6.93 -13.38 0.00
C GLN A 72 -7.95 -14.52 -0.03
N ARG A 73 -9.17 -14.26 0.43
CA ARG A 73 -10.21 -15.30 0.55
C ARG A 73 -11.16 -15.37 -0.63
N TYR A 74 -11.54 -14.23 -1.21
CA TYR A 74 -12.58 -14.14 -2.23
C TYR A 74 -12.05 -13.61 -3.58
N GLY A 75 -10.74 -13.37 -3.69
CA GLY A 75 -10.14 -12.79 -4.88
C GLY A 75 -10.43 -11.30 -5.05
N PHE A 76 -9.97 -10.73 -6.15
CA PHE A 76 -10.10 -9.29 -6.44
C PHE A 76 -11.55 -8.83 -6.65
N GLU A 77 -12.47 -9.74 -6.97
CA GLU A 77 -13.91 -9.45 -7.06
C GLU A 77 -14.49 -8.89 -5.75
N ALA A 78 -13.83 -9.15 -4.62
CA ALA A 78 -14.20 -8.58 -3.33
C ALA A 78 -14.07 -7.05 -3.27
N MET A 79 -13.19 -6.45 -4.08
CA MET A 79 -13.01 -4.99 -4.14
C MET A 79 -14.21 -4.29 -4.80
N ASP A 80 -14.91 -4.97 -5.70
CA ASP A 80 -16.05 -4.43 -6.43
C ASP A 80 -17.38 -4.60 -5.69
N ARG A 81 -17.36 -5.23 -4.51
CA ARG A 81 -18.55 -5.45 -3.69
C ARG A 81 -18.99 -4.15 -3.00
N GLY A 82 -20.29 -3.88 -3.00
CA GLY A 82 -20.92 -2.77 -2.27
C GLY A 82 -21.41 -1.62 -3.17
N GLY A 83 -21.90 -0.55 -2.53
CA GLY A 83 -22.37 0.64 -3.24
C GLY A 83 -21.21 1.46 -3.85
N PRO A 84 -21.50 2.40 -4.77
CA PRO A 84 -20.48 3.17 -5.49
C PRO A 84 -19.53 3.95 -4.55
N PHE A 85 -20.04 4.43 -3.41
CA PHE A 85 -19.24 5.12 -2.40
C PHE A 85 -18.25 4.21 -1.66
N GLN A 86 -18.66 2.98 -1.32
CA GLN A 86 -17.80 2.00 -0.65
C GLN A 86 -16.70 1.50 -1.59
N ARG A 87 -17.05 1.26 -2.86
CA ARG A 87 -16.09 0.92 -3.91
C ARG A 87 -15.06 2.04 -4.09
N GLY A 88 -15.53 3.29 -4.20
CA GLY A 88 -14.65 4.47 -4.26
C GLY A 88 -13.70 4.59 -3.08
N ALA A 89 -14.20 4.43 -1.85
CA ALA A 89 -13.38 4.50 -0.63
C ALA A 89 -12.28 3.41 -0.59
N ARG A 90 -12.59 2.19 -1.04
CA ARG A 90 -11.62 1.10 -1.14
C ARG A 90 -10.52 1.41 -2.13
N TYR A 91 -10.87 1.80 -3.36
CA TYR A 91 -9.89 2.18 -4.36
C TYR A 91 -9.05 3.39 -3.92
N LEU A 92 -9.66 4.38 -3.26
CA LEU A 92 -8.94 5.51 -2.69
C LEU A 92 -7.94 5.07 -1.62
N SER A 93 -8.35 4.19 -0.70
CA SER A 93 -7.46 3.69 0.36
C SER A 93 -6.25 2.94 -0.20
N VAL A 94 -6.46 2.11 -1.22
CA VAL A 94 -5.40 1.38 -1.93
C VAL A 94 -4.48 2.37 -2.65
N ALA A 95 -5.04 3.36 -3.34
CA ALA A 95 -4.27 4.38 -4.05
C ALA A 95 -3.39 5.19 -3.08
N VAL A 96 -3.96 5.67 -1.97
CA VAL A 96 -3.24 6.45 -0.95
C VAL A 96 -2.10 5.65 -0.35
N THR A 97 -2.33 4.39 0.05
CA THR A 97 -1.27 3.57 0.64
C THR A 97 -0.22 3.14 -0.38
N THR A 98 -0.61 2.94 -1.64
CA THR A 98 0.34 2.68 -2.74
C THR A 98 1.26 3.89 -2.96
N LEU A 99 0.70 5.10 -2.97
CA LEU A 99 1.48 6.34 -3.06
C LEU A 99 2.41 6.51 -1.85
N ALA A 100 1.92 6.23 -0.64
CA ALA A 100 2.75 6.27 0.57
C ALA A 100 3.92 5.28 0.49
N GLY A 101 3.66 4.05 0.04
CA GLY A 101 4.68 3.04 -0.24
C GLY A 101 5.72 3.50 -1.25
N LEU A 102 5.29 4.15 -2.32
CA LEU A 102 6.18 4.70 -3.34
C LEU A 102 7.08 5.80 -2.76
N ILE A 103 6.52 6.77 -2.01
CA ILE A 103 7.27 7.86 -1.39
C ILE A 103 8.36 7.30 -0.46
N VAL A 104 7.99 6.37 0.42
CA VAL A 104 8.94 5.74 1.36
C VAL A 104 10.02 4.97 0.59
N SER A 105 9.65 4.23 -0.46
CA SER A 105 10.60 3.45 -1.25
C SER A 105 11.60 4.34 -2.00
N VAL A 106 11.13 5.43 -2.62
CA VAL A 106 12.00 6.40 -3.30
C VAL A 106 12.95 7.06 -2.31
N GLN A 107 12.46 7.49 -1.14
CA GLN A 107 13.31 8.08 -0.11
C GLN A 107 14.35 7.08 0.42
N LEU A 108 13.95 5.83 0.63
CA LEU A 108 14.84 4.77 1.07
C LEU A 108 15.94 4.51 0.03
N VAL A 109 15.60 4.46 -1.26
CA VAL A 109 16.57 4.35 -2.36
C VAL A 109 17.51 5.56 -2.36
N ALA A 110 16.97 6.78 -2.25
CA ALA A 110 17.76 8.02 -2.27
C ALA A 110 18.77 8.11 -1.12
N LEU A 111 18.44 7.57 0.05
CA LEU A 111 19.35 7.51 1.21
C LEU A 111 20.29 6.30 1.16
N ALA A 112 19.77 5.14 0.76
CA ALA A 112 20.51 3.88 0.78
C ALA A 112 21.55 3.79 -0.33
N LEU A 113 21.27 4.28 -1.55
CA LEU A 113 22.24 4.20 -2.66
C LEU A 113 23.55 4.90 -2.32
N PRO A 114 23.56 6.20 -1.96
CA PRO A 114 24.81 6.92 -1.69
C PRO A 114 25.60 6.29 -0.54
N TRP A 115 24.91 5.83 0.50
CA TRP A 115 25.54 5.14 1.62
C TRP A 115 26.13 3.80 1.20
N ALA A 116 25.38 2.97 0.47
CA ALA A 116 25.81 1.65 0.04
C ALA A 116 27.03 1.72 -0.87
N PHE A 117 27.10 2.72 -1.75
CA PHE A 117 28.29 2.99 -2.57
C PHE A 117 29.47 3.53 -1.75
N LYS A 118 29.22 4.42 -0.78
CA LYS A 118 30.26 4.96 0.11
C LYS A 118 30.89 3.90 1.01
N THR A 119 30.12 2.93 1.48
CA THR A 119 30.56 1.90 2.43
C THR A 119 30.98 0.59 1.74
N GLN A 120 30.90 0.51 0.41
CA GLN A 120 31.17 -0.71 -0.39
C GLN A 120 30.41 -1.96 0.09
N ASN A 121 29.23 -1.76 0.68
CA ASN A 121 28.43 -2.85 1.22
C ASN A 121 27.65 -3.55 0.09
N THR A 122 28.28 -4.57 -0.50
CA THR A 122 27.79 -5.32 -1.67
C THR A 122 26.35 -5.84 -1.52
N PRO A 123 25.93 -6.47 -0.39
CA PRO A 123 24.55 -6.94 -0.25
C PRO A 123 23.54 -5.78 -0.21
N THR A 124 23.85 -4.66 0.44
CA THR A 124 22.96 -3.49 0.43
C THR A 124 22.88 -2.87 -0.96
N GLN A 125 23.99 -2.80 -1.71
CA GLN A 125 23.98 -2.31 -3.09
C GLN A 125 23.07 -3.17 -3.98
N VAL A 126 23.21 -4.50 -3.92
CA VAL A 126 22.38 -5.44 -4.70
C VAL A 126 20.91 -5.28 -4.34
N LEU A 127 20.57 -5.23 -3.05
CA LEU A 127 19.18 -5.05 -2.59
C LEU A 127 18.62 -3.69 -3.04
N SER A 128 19.40 -2.62 -2.96
CA SER A 128 18.97 -1.29 -3.43
C SER A 128 18.72 -1.27 -4.95
N VAL A 129 19.60 -1.89 -5.75
CA VAL A 129 19.41 -1.98 -7.21
C VAL A 129 18.20 -2.83 -7.55
N LEU A 130 18.03 -4.00 -6.91
CA LEU A 130 16.86 -4.86 -7.09
C LEU A 130 15.56 -4.12 -6.74
N LEU A 131 15.57 -3.33 -5.67
CA LEU A 131 14.43 -2.50 -5.28
C LEU A 131 14.10 -1.46 -6.36
N VAL A 132 15.10 -0.79 -6.94
CA VAL A 132 14.89 0.15 -8.04
C VAL A 132 14.28 -0.54 -9.26
N VAL A 133 14.82 -1.70 -9.65
CA VAL A 133 14.29 -2.48 -10.78
C VAL A 133 12.84 -2.90 -10.51
N ALA A 134 12.54 -3.37 -9.30
CA ALA A 134 11.19 -3.74 -8.91
C ALA A 134 10.21 -2.55 -8.96
N LEU A 135 10.62 -1.37 -8.50
CA LEU A 135 9.83 -0.14 -8.58
C LEU A 135 9.54 0.24 -10.04
N VAL A 136 10.56 0.24 -10.90
CA VAL A 136 10.42 0.57 -12.33
C VAL A 136 9.50 -0.43 -13.03
N ALA A 137 9.69 -1.74 -12.79
CA ALA A 137 8.84 -2.77 -13.36
C ALA A 137 7.38 -2.64 -12.90
N THR A 138 7.17 -2.30 -11.63
CA THR A 138 5.83 -2.09 -11.07
C THR A 138 5.16 -0.85 -11.68
N LEU A 139 5.88 0.27 -11.78
CA LEU A 139 5.37 1.47 -12.46
C LEU A 139 5.01 1.17 -13.92
N TYR A 140 5.89 0.48 -14.64
CA TYR A 140 5.67 0.12 -16.04
C TYR A 140 4.39 -0.73 -16.20
N ARG A 141 4.18 -1.72 -15.32
CA ARG A 141 2.95 -2.52 -15.32
C ARG A 141 1.70 -1.69 -15.03
N ILE A 142 1.76 -0.77 -14.06
CA ILE A 142 0.63 0.12 -13.75
C ILE A 142 0.30 1.03 -14.93
N LEU A 143 1.32 1.63 -15.56
CA LEU A 143 1.17 2.47 -16.75
C LEU A 143 0.59 1.70 -17.93
N THR A 144 1.03 0.46 -18.12
CA THR A 144 0.54 -0.41 -19.21
C THR A 144 -0.92 -0.80 -18.97
N ALA A 145 -1.27 -1.22 -17.75
CA ALA A 145 -2.65 -1.54 -17.38
C ALA A 145 -3.58 -0.33 -17.47
N ALA A 146 -3.12 0.85 -17.06
CA ALA A 146 -3.89 2.09 -17.23
C ALA A 146 -4.10 2.40 -18.71
N ARG A 147 -3.04 2.31 -19.54
CA ARG A 147 -3.13 2.53 -20.99
C ARG A 147 -4.10 1.56 -21.66
N GLU A 148 -4.04 0.28 -21.32
CA GLU A 148 -4.96 -0.74 -21.85
C GLU A 148 -6.41 -0.49 -21.41
N GLY A 149 -6.62 -0.08 -20.16
CA GLY A 149 -7.95 0.31 -19.65
C GLY A 149 -8.54 1.52 -20.35
N TYR A 150 -7.72 2.54 -20.66
CA TYR A 150 -8.17 3.70 -21.44
C TYR A 150 -8.48 3.35 -22.90
N LEU A 151 -7.71 2.45 -23.51
CA LEU A 151 -7.93 2.02 -24.90
C LEU A 151 -9.24 1.22 -25.04
N HIS A 152 -9.47 0.22 -24.19
CA HIS A 152 -10.68 -0.62 -24.28
C HIS A 152 -11.94 0.05 -23.71
N GLY A 153 -11.80 0.97 -22.74
CA GLY A 153 -12.93 1.78 -22.26
C GLY A 153 -13.51 2.71 -23.31
N SER A 154 -12.70 3.11 -24.30
CA SER A 154 -13.15 3.96 -25.42
C SER A 154 -13.91 3.21 -26.52
N GLU A 155 -13.73 1.88 -26.62
CA GLU A 155 -14.47 1.04 -27.58
C GLU A 155 -15.88 0.69 -27.07
N GLN A 156 -16.09 0.62 -25.76
CA GLN A 156 -17.38 0.25 -25.16
C GLN A 156 -18.38 1.43 -25.08
N GLN A 157 -17.97 2.63 -25.51
CA GLN A 157 -18.80 3.85 -25.61
C GLN A 157 -19.18 4.24 -27.06
N ARG A 158 -18.85 3.43 -28.06
CA ARG A 158 -19.39 3.53 -29.43
C ARG A 158 -20.42 2.44 -29.69
#